data_AF-A0A963SJ09-F1
#
_entry.id   AF-A0A963SJ09-F1
#
_cell.length_a   1.000
_cell.length_b   1.000
_cell.length_c   1.000
_cell.angle_alpha   90.00
_cell.angle_beta   90.00
_cell.angle_gamma   90.00
#
_symmetry.space_group_name_H-M   'P 1'
#
loop_
_entity.id
_entity.type
_entity.pdbx_description
1 polymer ?
#
loop_
_entity_poly.entity_id
_entity_poly.type
_entity_poly.pdbx_seq_one_letter_code
_entity_poly.pdbx_strand_id
1 'polypeptide(L)'
;MFADGVIAVQALAQVHFGKGDVILSLPADKAVPLGYERMDRERAWAGAMILRGSIVDKLNDLPPDIDCISSLLRLGLQSGVPIAAIDGEYLVSGDWSLVSEASQAEEFSRRRIKGAIARDSWLRPVNALADIATSQIALRSNAPGKVRIGTGFGAGLAIAGSFVASGFGHAIAGLGLVALGSYLLRSVNSLGQLVETRYFPDRAGKWVSRLSHLLLDLAILIAVIRALPGYVWIDGLFAATMLLGLLHLLPLARDELTVPLLSDRAILGIGLAIGAGAMVILPLTQMLALAAMAYGLVQILRLRLTQV
;
A
#
# COMPACT_ATOMS: atom_id res chain seq x y z
N MET A 1 -20.65 12.72 16.14
CA MET A 1 -19.76 13.76 16.69
C MET A 1 -18.47 13.12 17.16
N PHE A 2 -17.34 13.77 16.94
CA PHE A 2 -16.03 13.40 17.48
C PHE A 2 -15.54 14.51 18.39
N ALA A 3 -14.84 14.15 19.47
CA ALA A 3 -14.09 15.09 20.27
C ALA A 3 -12.91 15.61 19.46
N ASP A 4 -12.44 16.81 19.83
CA ASP A 4 -11.25 17.36 19.20
C ASP A 4 -10.03 16.46 19.46
N GLY A 5 -9.16 16.34 18.45
CA GLY A 5 -7.96 15.51 18.53
C GLY A 5 -8.16 14.00 18.48
N VAL A 6 -9.39 13.48 18.38
CA VAL A 6 -9.62 12.03 18.30
C VAL A 6 -9.29 11.50 16.91
N ILE A 7 -8.33 10.58 16.85
CA ILE A 7 -7.97 9.84 15.65
C ILE A 7 -8.33 8.38 15.84
N ALA A 8 -9.19 7.88 14.97
CA ALA A 8 -9.60 6.49 14.93
C ALA A 8 -9.29 5.88 13.55
N VAL A 9 -8.94 4.59 13.54
CA VAL A 9 -8.95 3.82 12.29
C VAL A 9 -10.38 3.75 11.76
N GLN A 10 -10.59 4.20 10.52
CA GLN A 10 -11.92 4.36 9.90
C GLN A 10 -12.79 3.09 9.99
N ALA A 11 -12.18 1.92 9.83
CA ALA A 11 -12.90 0.65 9.88
C ALA A 11 -13.41 0.32 11.28
N LEU A 12 -12.64 0.64 12.30
CA LEU A 12 -13.01 0.44 13.69
C LEU A 12 -14.18 1.37 14.05
N ALA A 13 -14.10 2.63 13.60
CA ALA A 13 -15.23 3.55 13.71
C ALA A 13 -16.50 3.01 13.02
N GLN A 14 -16.40 2.47 11.79
CA GLN A 14 -17.56 1.92 11.09
C GLN A 14 -18.20 0.71 11.78
N VAL A 15 -17.40 -0.19 12.36
CA VAL A 15 -17.90 -1.36 13.12
C VAL A 15 -18.78 -0.92 14.29
N HIS A 16 -18.38 0.14 14.99
CA HIS A 16 -19.09 0.62 16.17
C HIS A 16 -20.26 1.56 15.85
N PHE A 17 -20.19 2.32 14.76
CA PHE A 17 -21.22 3.30 14.37
C PHE A 17 -22.34 2.75 13.47
N GLY A 18 -22.19 1.56 12.90
CA GLY A 18 -23.16 1.00 11.95
C GLY A 18 -24.56 0.67 12.51
N LYS A 19 -24.82 0.87 13.82
CA LYS A 19 -26.03 0.40 14.51
C LYS A 19 -26.98 1.49 15.05
N GLY A 20 -26.77 2.76 14.69
CA GLY A 20 -27.60 3.88 15.13
C GLY A 20 -26.95 4.69 16.26
N ASP A 21 -27.76 5.23 17.18
CA ASP A 21 -27.26 6.05 18.29
C ASP A 21 -26.38 5.21 19.23
N VAL A 22 -25.21 5.73 19.52
CA VAL A 22 -24.21 5.01 20.32
C VAL A 22 -23.21 5.99 20.93
N ILE A 23 -22.82 5.74 22.18
CA ILE A 23 -21.71 6.41 22.84
C ILE A 23 -20.58 5.40 22.95
N LEU A 24 -19.39 5.74 22.44
CA LEU A 24 -18.24 4.84 22.52
C LEU A 24 -17.50 5.04 23.84
N SER A 25 -17.07 3.93 24.42
CA SER A 25 -16.41 3.91 25.74
C SER A 25 -15.12 3.10 25.70
N LEU A 26 -14.19 3.47 26.57
CA LEU A 26 -12.92 2.78 26.79
C LEU A 26 -12.75 2.48 28.29
N PRO A 27 -11.90 1.50 28.66
CA PRO A 27 -11.54 1.26 30.06
C PRO A 27 -10.92 2.51 30.70
N ALA A 28 -11.50 2.99 31.81
CA ALA A 28 -11.11 4.26 32.44
C ALA A 28 -9.69 4.24 33.02
N ASP A 29 -9.23 3.09 33.50
CA ASP A 29 -7.88 2.87 34.01
C ASP A 29 -6.80 3.14 32.95
N LYS A 30 -7.09 2.84 31.67
CA LYS A 30 -6.19 3.08 30.55
C LYS A 30 -6.41 4.44 29.88
N ALA A 31 -7.66 4.87 29.75
CA ALA A 31 -8.02 6.02 28.92
C ALA A 31 -7.89 7.36 29.67
N VAL A 32 -8.28 7.45 30.95
CA VAL A 32 -8.24 8.72 31.69
C VAL A 32 -6.81 9.28 31.83
N PRO A 33 -5.76 8.46 32.09
CA PRO A 33 -4.38 8.95 32.08
C PRO A 33 -3.91 9.53 30.73
N LEU A 34 -4.57 9.14 29.63
CA LEU A 34 -4.30 9.65 28.28
C LEU A 34 -5.14 10.89 27.93
N GLY A 35 -5.87 11.45 28.89
CA GLY A 35 -6.65 12.68 28.71
C GLY A 35 -8.10 12.48 28.25
N TYR A 36 -8.58 11.23 28.15
CA TYR A 36 -9.99 10.98 27.84
C TYR A 36 -10.91 11.36 29.01
N GLU A 37 -12.09 11.88 28.69
CA GLU A 37 -13.09 12.27 29.69
C GLU A 37 -13.66 11.04 30.42
N ARG A 38 -13.74 11.10 31.75
CA ARG A 38 -14.30 10.02 32.57
C ARG A 38 -15.83 10.06 32.54
N MET A 39 -16.48 8.96 32.20
CA MET A 39 -17.94 8.82 32.31
C MET A 39 -18.36 8.31 33.68
N ASP A 40 -17.72 7.24 34.14
CA ASP A 40 -17.99 6.59 35.41
C ASP A 40 -16.71 6.00 36.04
N ARG A 41 -16.86 5.10 37.02
CA ARG A 41 -15.73 4.47 37.71
C ARG A 41 -14.89 3.61 36.77
N GLU A 42 -15.52 2.89 35.85
CA GLU A 42 -14.91 1.86 34.99
C GLU A 42 -14.70 2.33 33.55
N ARG A 43 -15.42 3.37 33.11
CA ARG A 43 -15.48 3.80 31.71
C ARG A 43 -15.09 5.25 31.51
N ALA A 44 -14.32 5.48 30.46
CA ALA A 44 -14.06 6.79 29.88
C ALA A 44 -14.76 6.90 28.53
N TRP A 45 -15.14 8.13 28.15
CA TRP A 45 -15.68 8.41 26.85
C TRP A 45 -14.58 8.29 25.80
N ALA A 46 -14.81 7.51 24.75
CA ALA A 46 -13.81 7.28 23.71
C ALA A 46 -13.66 8.48 22.75
N GLY A 47 -14.31 9.61 23.04
CA GLY A 47 -14.25 10.80 22.22
C GLY A 47 -15.07 10.71 20.95
N ALA A 48 -16.04 9.79 20.86
CA ALA A 48 -16.92 9.71 19.70
C ALA A 48 -18.31 9.17 20.08
N MET A 49 -19.35 9.75 19.48
CA MET A 49 -20.75 9.37 19.72
C MET A 49 -21.67 9.71 18.54
N ILE A 50 -22.75 8.96 18.38
CA ILE A 50 -23.89 9.28 17.51
C ILE A 50 -25.11 9.46 18.42
N LEU A 51 -25.77 10.60 18.27
CA LEU A 51 -26.97 10.97 19.01
C LEU A 51 -28.08 11.36 18.04
N ARG A 52 -29.33 11.17 18.44
CA ARG A 52 -30.50 11.69 17.69
C ARG A 52 -30.53 13.21 17.74
N GLY A 53 -31.03 13.83 16.68
CA GLY A 53 -31.24 15.28 16.62
C GLY A 53 -32.05 15.82 17.81
N SER A 54 -33.06 15.07 18.27
CA SER A 54 -33.88 15.46 19.43
C SER A 54 -33.11 15.55 20.76
N ILE A 55 -31.97 14.87 20.89
CA ILE A 55 -31.08 15.01 22.07
C ILE A 55 -30.21 16.26 21.91
N VAL A 56 -29.77 16.55 20.68
CA VAL A 56 -28.99 17.74 20.35
C VAL A 56 -29.82 19.01 20.54
N ASP A 57 -31.12 18.99 20.23
CA ASP A 57 -32.01 20.15 20.40
C ASP A 57 -32.12 20.62 21.84
N LYS A 58 -31.98 19.70 22.82
CA LYS A 58 -31.97 20.03 24.27
C LYS A 58 -30.79 20.88 24.68
N LEU A 59 -29.76 21.01 23.83
CA LEU A 59 -28.64 21.90 24.08
C LEU A 59 -29.07 23.37 24.08
N ASN A 60 -30.14 23.72 23.36
CA ASN A 60 -30.69 25.08 23.33
C ASN A 60 -31.30 25.51 24.68
N ASP A 61 -31.65 24.55 25.53
CA ASP A 61 -32.19 24.81 26.88
C ASP A 61 -31.07 25.07 27.91
N LEU A 62 -29.80 24.91 27.51
CA LEU A 62 -28.64 25.09 28.38
C LEU A 62 -28.06 26.52 28.26
N PRO A 63 -27.38 27.02 29.31
CA PRO A 63 -26.67 28.29 29.25
C PRO A 63 -25.62 28.30 28.13
N PRO A 64 -25.39 29.46 27.47
CA PRO A 64 -24.50 29.55 26.31
C PRO A 64 -23.02 29.29 26.62
N ASP A 65 -22.60 29.38 27.90
CA ASP A 65 -21.21 29.26 28.33
C ASP A 65 -20.80 27.81 28.66
N ILE A 66 -21.64 26.82 28.36
CA ILE A 66 -21.39 25.43 28.69
C ILE A 66 -20.54 24.72 27.64
N ASP A 67 -19.68 23.79 28.07
CA ASP A 67 -18.98 22.90 27.14
C ASP A 67 -19.98 22.00 26.41
N CYS A 68 -20.18 22.26 25.12
CA CYS A 68 -21.18 21.56 24.30
C CYS A 68 -20.94 20.04 24.27
N ILE A 69 -19.67 19.60 24.21
CA ILE A 69 -19.34 18.19 24.05
C ILE A 69 -19.68 17.40 25.32
N SER A 70 -19.21 17.86 26.48
CA SER A 70 -19.48 17.28 27.79
C SER A 70 -20.98 17.29 28.09
N SER A 71 -21.68 18.36 27.67
CA SER A 71 -23.13 18.49 27.82
C SER A 71 -23.89 17.48 26.98
N LEU A 72 -23.52 17.31 25.71
CA LEU A 72 -24.10 16.31 24.82
C LEU A 72 -23.84 14.88 25.32
N LEU A 73 -22.63 14.60 25.82
CA LEU A 73 -22.31 13.31 26.43
C LEU A 73 -23.25 13.04 27.60
N ARG A 74 -23.41 14.01 28.50
CA ARG A 74 -24.30 13.89 29.66
C ARG A 74 -25.77 13.74 29.25
N LEU A 75 -26.26 14.52 28.30
CA LEU A 75 -27.62 14.42 27.76
C LEU A 75 -27.88 13.07 27.08
N GLY A 76 -26.89 12.53 26.36
CA GLY A 76 -26.95 11.21 25.75
C GLY A 76 -27.03 10.09 26.78
N LEU A 77 -26.19 10.15 27.83
CA LEU A 77 -26.23 9.20 28.94
C LEU A 77 -27.57 9.26 29.70
N GLN A 78 -28.06 10.47 29.99
CA GLN A 78 -29.36 10.68 30.66
C GLN A 78 -30.54 10.20 29.80
N SER A 79 -30.43 10.29 28.47
CA SER A 79 -31.46 9.83 27.53
C SER A 79 -31.37 8.32 27.24
N GLY A 80 -30.46 7.59 27.90
CA GLY A 80 -30.33 6.14 27.77
C GLY A 80 -29.72 5.68 26.45
N VAL A 81 -28.90 6.50 25.79
CA VAL A 81 -28.22 6.09 24.56
C VAL A 81 -27.31 4.88 24.82
N PRO A 82 -27.35 3.82 23.98
CA PRO A 82 -26.51 2.65 24.15
C PRO A 82 -25.02 2.99 24.23
N ILE A 83 -24.32 2.35 25.16
CA ILE A 83 -22.86 2.48 25.30
C ILE A 83 -22.20 1.25 24.67
N ALA A 84 -21.32 1.47 23.69
CA ALA A 84 -20.50 0.42 23.12
C ALA A 84 -19.07 0.51 23.67
N ALA A 85 -18.58 -0.59 24.23
CA ALA A 85 -17.19 -0.70 24.68
C ALA A 85 -16.26 -0.97 23.50
N ILE A 86 -15.19 -0.20 23.45
CA ILE A 86 -14.01 -0.40 22.60
C ILE A 86 -12.96 -1.09 23.47
N ASP A 87 -12.23 -2.05 22.89
CA ASP A 87 -11.14 -2.71 23.59
C ASP A 87 -10.01 -1.71 23.92
N GLY A 88 -9.50 -1.76 25.16
CA GLY A 88 -8.34 -0.98 25.57
C GLY A 88 -7.05 -1.36 24.84
N GLU A 89 -6.99 -2.53 24.19
CA GLU A 89 -5.89 -2.88 23.28
C GLU A 89 -5.70 -1.87 22.15
N TYR A 90 -6.79 -1.24 21.67
CA TYR A 90 -6.71 -0.25 20.60
C TYR A 90 -6.01 1.06 21.01
N LEU A 91 -5.97 1.37 22.31
CA LEU A 91 -5.15 2.47 22.85
C LEU A 91 -3.65 2.12 22.79
N VAL A 92 -3.31 0.85 23.05
CA VAL A 92 -1.93 0.36 23.05
C VAL A 92 -1.39 0.25 21.62
N SER A 93 -2.19 -0.29 20.70
CA SER A 93 -1.83 -0.36 19.28
C SER A 93 -1.75 1.04 18.63
N GLY A 94 -2.47 2.01 19.19
CA GLY A 94 -2.64 3.35 18.62
C GLY A 94 -3.63 3.38 17.47
N ASP A 95 -4.49 2.36 17.34
CA ASP A 95 -5.61 2.39 16.38
C ASP A 95 -6.73 3.35 16.83
N TRP A 96 -6.73 3.70 18.12
CA TRP A 96 -7.54 4.75 18.72
C TRP A 96 -6.65 5.65 19.58
N SER A 97 -6.61 6.95 19.31
CA SER A 97 -5.75 7.88 20.04
C SER A 97 -6.37 9.27 20.15
N LEU A 98 -6.10 9.94 21.27
CA LEU A 98 -6.39 11.35 21.47
C LEU A 98 -5.10 12.13 21.28
N VAL A 99 -5.09 13.07 20.34
CA VAL A 99 -3.95 13.90 19.99
C VAL A 99 -4.26 15.33 20.39
N SER A 100 -3.70 15.76 21.52
CA SER A 100 -3.92 17.11 22.05
C SER A 100 -2.82 18.11 21.64
N GLU A 101 -1.67 17.62 21.18
CA GLU A 101 -0.51 18.45 20.81
C GLU A 101 -0.03 18.17 19.38
N ALA A 102 0.53 19.20 18.75
CA ALA A 102 1.09 19.09 17.40
C ALA A 102 2.28 18.10 17.32
N SER A 103 3.08 17.99 18.39
CA SER A 103 4.16 17.02 18.55
C SER A 103 3.66 15.57 18.47
N GLN A 104 2.58 15.28 19.19
CA GLN A 104 1.92 13.97 19.21
C GLN A 104 1.30 13.62 17.86
N ALA A 105 0.77 14.62 17.13
CA ALA A 105 0.22 14.43 15.78
C ALA A 105 1.31 13.98 14.79
N GLU A 106 2.50 14.57 14.86
CA GLU A 106 3.61 14.23 13.99
C GLU A 106 4.16 12.82 14.29
N GLU A 107 4.30 12.47 15.57
CA GLU A 107 4.72 11.13 16.00
C GLU A 107 3.72 10.06 15.58
N PHE A 108 2.42 10.34 15.74
CA PHE A 108 1.35 9.46 15.31
C PHE A 108 1.38 9.24 13.80
N SER A 109 1.51 10.31 13.00
CA SER A 109 1.64 10.23 11.55
C SER A 109 2.85 9.41 11.12
N ARG A 110 4.02 9.65 11.76
CA ARG A 110 5.26 8.90 11.52
C ARG A 110 5.11 7.41 11.79
N ARG A 111 4.49 7.05 12.92
CA ARG A 111 4.20 5.65 13.26
C ARG A 111 3.26 5.01 12.24
N ARG A 112 2.19 5.71 11.87
CA ARG A 112 1.20 5.20 10.91
C ARG A 112 1.82 4.93 9.54
N ILE A 113 2.64 5.84 9.03
CA ILE A 113 3.30 5.67 7.73
C ILE A 113 4.30 4.50 7.77
N LYS A 114 5.07 4.36 8.86
CA LYS A 114 6.01 3.24 9.03
C LYS A 114 5.30 1.89 9.14
N GLY A 115 4.15 1.83 9.80
CA GLY A 115 3.38 0.60 9.97
C GLY A 115 2.53 0.20 8.77
N ALA A 116 2.15 1.16 7.92
CA ALA A 116 1.24 0.92 6.80
C ALA A 116 1.93 0.40 5.53
N ILE A 117 3.19 0.76 5.28
CA ILE A 117 3.93 0.27 4.10
C ILE A 117 4.66 -1.03 4.45
N ALA A 118 4.15 -2.15 3.95
CA ALA A 118 4.87 -3.42 4.02
C ALA A 118 6.06 -3.39 3.05
N ARG A 119 7.28 -3.28 3.58
CA ARG A 119 8.51 -3.26 2.78
C ARG A 119 8.70 -4.60 2.07
N ASP A 120 9.08 -4.56 0.79
CA ASP A 120 9.53 -5.78 0.10
C ASP A 120 10.82 -6.32 0.71
N SER A 121 11.13 -7.58 0.40
CA SER A 121 12.41 -8.18 0.72
C SER A 121 13.57 -7.45 0.03
N TRP A 122 14.73 -7.37 0.68
CA TRP A 122 15.98 -6.85 0.09
C TRP A 122 16.45 -7.64 -1.14
N LEU A 123 15.89 -8.83 -1.38
CA LEU A 123 16.08 -9.58 -2.63
C LEU A 123 15.44 -8.89 -3.85
N ARG A 124 14.59 -7.86 -3.64
CA ARG A 124 13.99 -7.02 -4.68
C ARG A 124 14.38 -5.56 -4.40
N PRO A 125 15.66 -5.20 -4.60
CA PRO A 125 16.21 -3.96 -4.10
C PRO A 125 15.55 -2.72 -4.68
N VAL A 126 15.10 -2.72 -5.95
CA VAL A 126 14.44 -1.53 -6.50
C VAL A 126 13.05 -1.34 -5.89
N ASN A 127 12.31 -2.43 -5.68
CA ASN A 127 11.06 -2.36 -4.92
C ASN A 127 11.26 -1.88 -3.48
N ALA A 128 12.26 -2.42 -2.78
CA ALA A 128 12.58 -2.01 -1.41
C ALA A 128 12.98 -0.53 -1.34
N LEU A 129 13.78 -0.05 -2.29
CA LEU A 129 14.14 1.37 -2.42
C LEU A 129 12.91 2.22 -2.73
N ALA A 130 12.00 1.76 -3.58
CA ALA A 130 10.75 2.45 -3.87
C ALA A 130 9.89 2.60 -2.61
N ASP A 131 9.80 1.57 -1.77
CA ASP A 131 9.07 1.62 -0.50
C ASP A 131 9.72 2.61 0.49
N ILE A 132 11.06 2.62 0.56
CA ILE A 132 11.80 3.56 1.41
C ILE A 132 11.57 5.00 0.92
N ALA A 133 11.78 5.27 -0.37
CA ALA A 133 11.59 6.60 -0.95
C ALA A 133 10.14 7.07 -0.80
N THR A 134 9.18 6.19 -1.04
CA THR A 134 7.75 6.46 -0.87
C THR A 134 7.42 6.81 0.58
N SER A 135 7.96 6.07 1.55
CA SER A 135 7.74 6.39 2.97
C SER A 135 8.27 7.78 3.34
N GLN A 136 9.42 8.19 2.80
CA GLN A 136 9.97 9.53 3.03
C GLN A 136 9.16 10.63 2.37
N ILE A 137 8.68 10.41 1.13
CA ILE A 137 7.82 11.36 0.42
C ILE A 137 6.47 11.49 1.14
N ALA A 138 5.90 10.37 1.60
CA ALA A 138 4.65 10.36 2.36
C ALA A 138 4.78 11.15 3.68
N LEU A 139 5.92 11.02 4.38
CA LEU A 139 6.19 11.78 5.61
C LEU A 139 6.30 13.29 5.38
N ARG A 140 6.67 13.72 4.18
CA ARG A 140 6.81 15.15 3.81
C ARG A 140 5.55 15.73 3.14
N SER A 141 4.57 14.89 2.81
CA SER A 141 3.41 15.28 2.03
C SER A 141 2.16 15.35 2.90
N ASN A 142 1.46 16.49 2.85
CA ASN A 142 0.15 16.64 3.48
C ASN A 142 -0.99 16.00 2.67
N ALA A 143 -0.71 15.46 1.47
CA ALA A 143 -1.72 14.93 0.56
C ALA A 143 -1.22 13.68 -0.21
N PRO A 144 -1.02 12.54 0.47
CA PRO A 144 -0.49 11.31 -0.16
C PRO A 144 -1.34 10.83 -1.34
N GLY A 145 -2.65 11.10 -1.34
CA GLY A 145 -3.54 10.80 -2.47
C GLY A 145 -3.19 11.57 -3.76
N LYS A 146 -2.82 12.85 -3.66
CA LYS A 146 -2.40 13.65 -4.82
C LYS A 146 -1.06 13.18 -5.36
N VAL A 147 -0.13 12.85 -4.47
CA VAL A 147 1.16 12.25 -4.84
C VAL A 147 0.93 10.93 -5.58
N ARG A 148 0.04 10.06 -5.07
CA ARG A 148 -0.32 8.79 -5.71
C ARG A 148 -0.81 8.98 -7.14
N ILE A 149 -1.71 9.94 -7.37
CA ILE A 149 -2.23 10.23 -8.72
C ILE A 149 -1.12 10.74 -9.63
N GLY A 150 -0.29 11.68 -9.16
CA GLY A 150 0.85 12.20 -9.92
C GLY A 150 1.88 11.12 -10.28
N THR A 151 2.25 10.28 -9.32
CA THR A 151 3.16 9.13 -9.53
C THR A 151 2.53 8.12 -10.50
N GLY A 152 1.23 7.87 -10.41
CA GLY A 152 0.51 6.99 -11.34
C GLY A 152 0.50 7.51 -12.77
N PHE A 153 0.29 8.81 -12.95
CA PHE A 153 0.40 9.44 -14.26
C PHE A 153 1.82 9.33 -14.82
N GLY A 154 2.84 9.60 -14.00
CA GLY A 154 4.24 9.41 -14.36
C GLY A 154 4.58 7.97 -14.76
N ALA A 155 4.03 6.97 -14.04
CA ALA A 155 4.18 5.57 -14.38
C ALA A 155 3.55 5.26 -15.75
N GLY A 156 2.35 5.77 -16.02
CA GLY A 156 1.68 5.63 -17.31
C GLY A 156 2.48 6.24 -18.46
N LEU A 157 3.04 7.44 -18.27
CA LEU A 157 3.93 8.08 -19.24
C LEU A 157 5.22 7.30 -19.48
N ALA A 158 5.84 6.75 -18.43
CA ALA A 158 7.04 5.93 -18.57
C ALA A 158 6.75 4.66 -19.38
N ILE A 159 5.62 3.98 -19.12
CA ILE A 159 5.20 2.79 -19.88
C ILE A 159 4.92 3.15 -21.34
N ALA A 160 4.13 4.20 -21.60
CA ALA A 160 3.84 4.66 -22.95
C ALA A 160 5.12 5.06 -23.70
N GLY A 161 6.00 5.82 -23.04
CA GLY A 161 7.31 6.21 -23.55
C GLY A 161 8.19 5.00 -23.85
N SER A 162 8.12 3.93 -23.06
CA SER A 162 8.84 2.69 -23.32
C SER A 162 8.40 2.05 -24.64
N PHE A 163 7.09 1.98 -24.91
CA PHE A 163 6.58 1.46 -26.19
C PHE A 163 7.05 2.31 -27.37
N VAL A 164 6.96 3.64 -27.23
CA VAL A 164 7.41 4.58 -28.28
C VAL A 164 8.89 4.42 -28.55
N ALA A 165 9.75 4.51 -27.52
CA ALA A 165 11.19 4.39 -27.65
C ALA A 165 11.60 3.04 -28.27
N SER A 166 11.00 1.95 -27.81
CA SER A 166 11.26 0.61 -28.34
C SER A 166 10.81 0.47 -29.80
N GLY A 167 9.64 1.03 -30.15
CA GLY A 167 9.11 1.02 -31.51
C GLY A 167 10.04 1.69 -32.51
N PHE A 168 10.62 2.84 -32.13
CA PHE A 168 11.62 3.57 -32.92
C PHE A 168 13.03 2.95 -32.88
N GLY A 169 13.21 1.79 -32.23
CA GLY A 169 14.49 1.08 -32.20
C GLY A 169 15.45 1.55 -31.10
N HIS A 170 15.05 2.49 -30.25
CA HIS A 170 15.81 2.90 -29.07
C HIS A 170 15.58 1.94 -27.90
N ALA A 171 15.99 0.68 -28.05
CA ALA A 171 15.72 -0.37 -27.07
C ALA A 171 16.30 -0.08 -25.67
N ILE A 172 17.49 0.53 -25.58
CA ILE A 172 18.10 0.91 -24.29
C ILE A 172 17.22 1.91 -23.55
N ALA A 173 16.73 2.95 -24.26
CA ALA A 173 15.83 3.94 -23.68
C ALA A 173 14.49 3.32 -23.29
N GLY A 174 13.94 2.42 -24.13
CA GLY A 174 12.75 1.64 -23.83
C GLY A 174 12.88 0.86 -22.53
N LEU A 175 13.93 0.04 -22.40
CA LEU A 175 14.20 -0.77 -21.21
C LEU A 175 14.48 0.08 -19.97
N GLY A 176 15.14 1.22 -20.12
CA GLY A 176 15.30 2.21 -19.03
C GLY A 176 13.97 2.78 -18.57
N LEU A 177 13.05 3.07 -19.49
CA LEU A 177 11.69 3.54 -19.17
C LEU A 177 10.81 2.45 -18.56
N VAL A 178 10.99 1.17 -18.91
CA VAL A 178 10.40 0.03 -18.18
C VAL A 178 10.86 0.06 -16.72
N ALA A 179 12.15 0.26 -16.49
CA ALA A 179 12.70 0.27 -15.14
C ALA A 179 12.13 1.43 -14.31
N LEU A 180 12.03 2.62 -14.90
CA LEU A 180 11.38 3.76 -14.26
C LEU A 180 9.89 3.50 -14.02
N GLY A 181 9.17 2.98 -15.01
CA GLY A 181 7.73 2.69 -14.90
C GLY A 181 7.42 1.67 -13.82
N SER A 182 8.20 0.60 -13.72
CA SER A 182 8.05 -0.41 -12.66
C SER A 182 8.33 0.14 -11.26
N TYR A 183 9.38 0.97 -11.09
CA TYR A 183 9.64 1.69 -9.84
C TYR A 183 8.49 2.61 -9.42
N LEU A 184 7.94 3.38 -10.37
CA LEU A 184 6.83 4.29 -10.11
C LEU A 184 5.54 3.54 -9.78
N LEU A 185 5.24 2.45 -10.50
CA LEU A 185 4.10 1.58 -10.17
C LEU A 185 4.21 0.98 -8.77
N ARG A 186 5.41 0.55 -8.36
CA ARG A 186 5.62 0.09 -6.98
C ARG A 186 5.32 1.20 -5.99
N SER A 187 5.81 2.41 -6.23
CA SER A 187 5.54 3.58 -5.40
C SER A 187 4.04 3.88 -5.30
N VAL A 188 3.29 3.76 -6.40
CA VAL A 188 1.82 3.92 -6.42
C VAL A 188 1.13 2.90 -5.53
N ASN A 189 1.53 1.63 -5.61
CA ASN A 189 0.97 0.56 -4.79
C ASN A 189 1.27 0.78 -3.30
N SER A 190 2.48 1.23 -2.97
CA SER A 190 2.88 1.52 -1.59
C SER A 190 2.17 2.76 -1.03
N LEU A 191 1.96 3.80 -1.84
CA LEU A 191 1.07 4.93 -1.48
C LEU A 191 -0.39 4.49 -1.36
N GLY A 192 -0.82 3.50 -2.16
CA GLY A 192 -2.15 2.91 -2.06
C GLY A 192 -2.41 2.31 -0.69
N GLN A 193 -1.43 1.62 -0.10
CA GLN A 193 -1.53 1.07 1.26
C GLN A 193 -1.73 2.15 2.34
N LEU A 194 -1.32 3.40 2.08
CA LEU A 194 -1.53 4.54 2.99
C LEU A 194 -2.90 5.19 2.82
N VAL A 195 -3.41 5.24 1.59
CA VAL A 195 -4.63 5.97 1.24
C VAL A 195 -5.87 5.10 1.35
N GLU A 196 -5.77 3.81 1.02
CA GLU A 196 -6.88 2.87 1.11
C GLU A 196 -6.99 2.28 2.50
N THR A 197 -8.18 2.41 3.08
CA THR A 197 -8.52 1.69 4.29
C THR A 197 -8.71 0.22 3.95
N ARG A 198 -7.99 -0.64 4.68
CA ARG A 198 -7.83 -2.10 4.53
C ARG A 198 -9.13 -2.93 4.42
N TYR A 199 -10.29 -2.29 4.46
CA TYR A 199 -11.60 -2.89 4.67
C TYR A 199 -12.54 -2.83 3.46
N PHE A 200 -12.21 -2.08 2.40
CA PHE A 200 -12.95 -2.15 1.14
C PHE A 200 -12.11 -2.81 0.04
N PRO A 201 -12.59 -3.91 -0.57
CA PRO A 201 -11.87 -4.56 -1.66
C PRO A 201 -11.93 -3.69 -2.92
N ASP A 202 -10.86 -2.95 -3.21
CA ASP A 202 -10.71 -2.24 -4.47
C ASP A 202 -10.49 -3.25 -5.63
N ARG A 203 -11.60 -3.64 -6.27
CA ARG A 203 -11.56 -4.50 -7.46
C ARG A 203 -10.94 -3.77 -8.65
N ALA A 204 -11.16 -2.46 -8.79
CA ALA A 204 -10.65 -1.69 -9.92
C ALA A 204 -9.13 -1.56 -9.85
N GLY A 205 -8.57 -1.25 -8.67
CA GLY A 205 -7.12 -1.18 -8.46
C GLY A 205 -6.40 -2.48 -8.75
N LYS A 206 -6.99 -3.64 -8.41
CA LYS A 206 -6.41 -4.96 -8.75
C LYS A 206 -6.32 -5.18 -10.26
N TRP A 207 -7.35 -4.79 -11.01
CA TRP A 207 -7.34 -4.90 -12.48
C TRP A 207 -6.32 -3.96 -13.11
N VAL A 208 -6.26 -2.71 -12.66
CA VAL A 208 -5.29 -1.72 -13.15
C VAL A 208 -3.85 -2.17 -12.87
N SER A 209 -3.57 -2.70 -11.69
CA SER A 209 -2.25 -3.24 -11.35
C SER A 209 -1.87 -4.44 -12.22
N ARG A 210 -2.80 -5.38 -12.48
CA ARG A 210 -2.52 -6.50 -13.39
C ARG A 210 -2.25 -6.02 -14.81
N LEU A 211 -3.06 -5.10 -15.32
CA LEU A 211 -2.90 -4.55 -16.66
C LEU A 211 -1.56 -3.82 -16.80
N SER A 212 -1.16 -3.03 -15.81
CA SER A 212 0.11 -2.30 -15.87
C SER A 212 1.32 -3.23 -15.82
N HIS A 213 1.28 -4.33 -15.06
CA HIS A 213 2.31 -5.37 -15.10
C HIS A 213 2.39 -6.05 -16.48
N LEU A 214 1.25 -6.44 -17.06
CA LEU A 214 1.21 -7.03 -18.41
C LEU A 214 1.77 -6.06 -19.47
N LEU A 215 1.46 -4.77 -19.37
CA LEU A 215 1.99 -3.75 -20.27
C LEU A 215 3.51 -3.59 -20.14
N LEU A 216 4.06 -3.66 -18.93
CA LEU A 216 5.52 -3.65 -18.74
C LEU A 216 6.18 -4.88 -19.36
N ASP A 217 5.59 -6.07 -19.18
CA ASP A 217 6.14 -7.30 -19.74
C ASP A 217 6.08 -7.28 -21.27
N LEU A 218 5.00 -6.76 -21.85
CA LEU A 218 4.89 -6.53 -23.29
C LEU A 218 5.91 -5.49 -23.79
N ALA A 219 6.15 -4.43 -23.02
CA ALA A 219 7.15 -3.42 -23.36
C ALA A 219 8.57 -4.01 -23.34
N ILE A 220 8.91 -4.86 -22.36
CA ILE A 220 10.18 -5.61 -22.34
C ILE A 220 10.30 -6.50 -23.57
N LEU A 221 9.25 -7.27 -23.89
CA LEU A 221 9.22 -8.16 -25.04
C LEU A 221 9.52 -7.41 -26.34
N ILE A 222 8.82 -6.30 -26.58
CA ILE A 222 9.03 -5.46 -27.77
C ILE A 222 10.44 -4.89 -27.76
N ALA A 223 10.92 -4.36 -26.63
CA ALA A 223 12.26 -3.78 -26.55
C ALA A 223 13.35 -4.81 -26.85
N VAL A 224 13.24 -6.04 -26.34
CA VAL A 224 14.18 -7.13 -26.63
C VAL A 224 14.18 -7.49 -28.11
N ILE A 225 13.00 -7.68 -28.71
CA ILE A 225 12.88 -8.01 -30.13
C ILE A 225 13.45 -6.90 -31.01
N ARG A 226 13.18 -5.63 -30.66
CA ARG A 226 13.63 -4.47 -31.43
C ARG A 226 15.12 -4.17 -31.26
N ALA A 227 15.74 -4.63 -30.16
CA ALA A 227 17.18 -4.55 -29.96
C ALA A 227 17.97 -5.53 -30.84
N LEU A 228 17.31 -6.57 -31.35
CA LEU A 228 17.98 -7.67 -32.04
C LEU A 228 18.06 -7.45 -33.55
N PRO A 229 19.11 -7.97 -34.20
CA PRO A 229 19.17 -8.06 -35.66
C PRO A 229 18.01 -8.87 -36.22
N GLY A 230 17.51 -8.48 -37.40
CA GLY A 230 16.31 -9.06 -38.01
C GLY A 230 16.41 -10.54 -38.43
N TYR A 231 17.53 -11.22 -38.25
CA TYR A 231 17.66 -12.66 -38.52
C TYR A 231 17.56 -13.54 -37.26
N VAL A 232 17.69 -12.96 -36.05
CA VAL A 232 17.60 -13.68 -34.76
C VAL A 232 16.37 -13.28 -33.93
N TRP A 233 15.41 -12.57 -34.53
CA TRP A 233 14.23 -12.08 -33.81
C TRP A 233 13.34 -13.23 -33.27
N ILE A 234 13.33 -14.39 -33.94
CA ILE A 234 12.58 -15.58 -33.49
C ILE A 234 13.20 -16.13 -32.20
N ASP A 235 14.53 -16.23 -32.14
CA ASP A 235 15.24 -16.67 -30.93
C ASP A 235 15.04 -15.69 -29.78
N GLY A 236 15.03 -14.39 -30.09
CA GLY A 236 14.73 -13.32 -29.14
C GLY A 236 13.31 -13.39 -28.58
N LEU A 237 12.33 -13.57 -29.47
CA LEU A 237 10.92 -13.75 -29.11
C LEU A 237 10.76 -14.96 -28.19
N PHE A 238 11.32 -16.11 -28.56
CA PHE A 238 11.28 -17.32 -27.74
C PHE A 238 11.93 -17.11 -26.37
N ALA A 239 13.16 -16.57 -26.33
CA ALA A 239 13.88 -16.36 -25.08
C ALA A 239 13.17 -15.37 -24.15
N ALA A 240 12.66 -14.26 -24.68
CA ALA A 240 11.95 -13.24 -23.91
C ALA A 240 10.59 -13.75 -23.42
N THR A 241 9.81 -14.43 -24.27
CA THR A 241 8.54 -15.04 -23.86
C THR A 241 8.76 -16.15 -22.82
N MET A 242 9.79 -16.98 -22.98
CA MET A 242 10.13 -18.01 -22.00
C MET A 242 10.53 -17.39 -20.66
N LEU A 243 11.40 -16.38 -20.67
CA LEU A 243 11.78 -15.64 -19.46
C LEU A 243 10.55 -15.07 -18.75
N LEU A 244 9.73 -14.30 -19.46
CA LEU A 244 8.54 -13.66 -18.88
C LEU A 244 7.54 -14.70 -18.40
N GLY A 245 7.31 -15.77 -19.15
CA GLY A 245 6.43 -16.89 -18.76
C GLY A 245 6.90 -17.55 -17.47
N LEU A 246 8.19 -17.87 -17.35
CA LEU A 246 8.78 -18.42 -16.14
C LEU A 246 8.62 -17.47 -14.94
N LEU A 247 8.81 -16.17 -15.13
CA LEU A 247 8.63 -15.18 -14.06
C LEU A 247 7.17 -15.06 -13.58
N HIS A 248 6.19 -15.41 -14.42
CA HIS A 248 4.79 -15.50 -14.01
C HIS A 248 4.45 -16.83 -13.32
N LEU A 249 5.12 -17.92 -13.71
CA LEU A 249 4.88 -19.24 -13.16
C LEU A 249 5.60 -19.47 -11.81
N LEU A 250 6.79 -18.89 -11.61
CA LEU A 250 7.59 -19.06 -10.40
C LEU A 250 6.85 -18.70 -9.10
N PRO A 251 6.10 -17.57 -9.01
CA PRO A 251 5.33 -17.24 -7.82
C PRO A 251 4.20 -18.24 -7.50
N LEU A 252 3.71 -19.00 -8.50
CA LEU A 252 2.64 -19.99 -8.28
C LEU A 252 3.13 -21.25 -7.55
N ALA A 253 4.45 -21.51 -7.54
CA ALA A 253 5.03 -22.75 -7.01
C ALA A 253 5.24 -22.77 -5.48
N ARG A 254 4.92 -21.70 -4.74
CA ARG A 254 4.93 -21.58 -3.27
C ARG A 254 6.28 -21.86 -2.56
N ASP A 255 6.99 -20.78 -2.26
CA ASP A 255 7.36 -20.38 -0.89
C ASP A 255 7.79 -18.90 -0.96
N GLU A 256 7.20 -18.03 -0.13
CA GLU A 256 7.41 -16.56 -0.19
C GLU A 256 8.85 -16.13 0.12
N LEU A 257 9.67 -17.06 0.63
CA LEU A 257 10.97 -16.78 1.24
C LEU A 257 12.11 -16.57 0.25
N THR A 258 11.96 -16.96 -1.01
CA THR A 258 12.98 -16.71 -2.03
C THR A 258 12.32 -16.35 -3.36
N VAL A 259 11.96 -15.09 -3.51
CA VAL A 259 11.62 -14.55 -4.82
C VAL A 259 12.92 -14.01 -5.43
N PRO A 260 13.41 -14.57 -6.55
CA PRO A 260 14.70 -14.17 -7.12
C PRO A 260 14.68 -12.68 -7.52
N LEU A 261 15.87 -12.08 -7.56
CA LEU A 261 16.14 -10.74 -8.09
C LEU A 261 15.43 -10.48 -9.44
N LEU A 262 15.25 -11.55 -10.22
CA LEU A 262 14.58 -11.58 -11.52
C LEU A 262 13.09 -11.18 -11.50
N SER A 263 12.40 -11.27 -10.35
CA SER A 263 10.99 -10.87 -10.24
C SER A 263 10.81 -9.36 -10.04
N ASP A 264 11.91 -8.61 -9.87
CA ASP A 264 11.94 -7.15 -9.89
C ASP A 264 12.10 -6.68 -11.35
N ARG A 265 11.01 -6.16 -11.94
CA ARG A 265 10.97 -5.74 -13.35
C ARG A 265 11.90 -4.56 -13.61
N ALA A 266 12.22 -3.77 -12.59
CA ALA A 266 13.16 -2.67 -12.75
C ALA A 266 14.58 -3.16 -12.93
N ILE A 267 14.97 -4.17 -12.14
CA ILE A 267 16.28 -4.81 -12.27
C ILE A 267 16.38 -5.54 -13.59
N LEU A 268 15.31 -6.23 -14.00
CA LEU A 268 15.26 -6.87 -15.30
C LEU A 268 15.42 -5.86 -16.44
N GLY A 269 14.70 -4.74 -16.39
CA GLY A 269 14.83 -3.65 -17.36
C GLY A 269 16.23 -3.06 -17.40
N ILE A 270 16.84 -2.77 -16.24
CA ILE A 270 18.21 -2.26 -16.15
C ILE A 270 19.22 -3.26 -16.70
N GLY A 271 19.14 -4.52 -16.29
CA GLY A 271 20.04 -5.59 -16.73
C GLY A 271 19.97 -5.80 -18.24
N LEU A 272 18.75 -5.85 -18.80
CA LEU A 272 18.55 -5.96 -20.24
C LEU A 272 19.00 -4.70 -20.99
N ALA A 273 18.83 -3.49 -20.42
CA ALA A 273 19.33 -2.25 -21.03
C ALA A 273 20.85 -2.24 -21.12
N ILE A 274 21.54 -2.71 -20.07
CA ILE A 274 23.00 -2.89 -20.07
C ILE A 274 23.39 -3.94 -21.12
N GLY A 275 22.69 -5.08 -21.18
CA GLY A 275 22.92 -6.12 -22.18
C GLY A 275 22.70 -5.62 -23.61
N ALA A 276 21.70 -4.77 -23.84
CA ALA A 276 21.46 -4.11 -25.12
C ALA A 276 22.60 -3.16 -25.50
N GLY A 277 23.07 -2.32 -24.56
CA GLY A 277 24.21 -1.44 -24.78
C GLY A 277 25.52 -2.18 -25.04
N ALA A 278 25.71 -3.34 -24.42
CA ALA A 278 26.86 -4.21 -24.62
C ALA A 278 26.69 -5.19 -25.80
N MET A 279 25.60 -5.10 -26.57
CA MET A 279 25.31 -5.98 -27.72
C MET A 279 25.23 -7.49 -27.39
N VAL A 280 24.92 -7.82 -26.13
CA VAL A 280 24.77 -9.20 -25.62
C VAL A 280 23.35 -9.49 -25.14
N ILE A 281 22.36 -8.77 -25.65
CA ILE A 281 20.97 -8.88 -25.17
C ILE A 281 20.37 -10.27 -25.36
N LEU A 282 20.65 -10.95 -26.49
CA LEU A 282 20.16 -12.31 -26.74
C LEU A 282 20.74 -13.33 -25.75
N PRO A 283 22.07 -13.51 -25.64
CA PRO A 283 22.63 -14.47 -24.69
C PRO A 283 22.28 -14.10 -23.25
N LEU A 284 22.22 -12.81 -22.90
CA LEU A 284 21.77 -12.39 -21.57
C LEU A 284 20.33 -12.84 -21.30
N THR A 285 19.40 -12.59 -22.22
CA THR A 285 17.99 -12.98 -22.07
C THR A 285 17.87 -14.51 -21.92
N GLN A 286 18.61 -15.26 -22.74
CA GLN A 286 18.67 -16.73 -22.66
C GLN A 286 19.24 -17.22 -21.33
N MET A 287 20.32 -16.62 -20.83
CA MET A 287 20.91 -16.96 -19.54
C MET A 287 19.96 -16.66 -18.38
N LEU A 288 19.24 -15.53 -18.42
CA LEU A 288 18.23 -15.20 -17.41
C LEU A 288 17.05 -16.19 -17.46
N ALA A 289 16.60 -16.59 -18.66
CA ALA A 289 15.56 -17.61 -18.83
C ALA A 289 16.00 -18.96 -18.28
N LEU A 290 17.23 -19.39 -18.59
CA LEU A 290 17.83 -20.61 -18.08
C LEU A 290 17.96 -20.59 -16.56
N ALA A 291 18.40 -19.47 -15.98
CA ALA A 291 18.51 -19.29 -14.54
C ALA A 291 17.12 -19.36 -13.86
N ALA A 292 16.10 -18.71 -14.44
CA ALA A 292 14.73 -18.80 -13.93
C ALA A 292 14.18 -20.23 -14.00
N MET A 293 14.47 -20.96 -15.08
CA MET A 293 14.06 -22.36 -15.26
C MET A 293 14.76 -23.27 -14.25
N ALA A 294 16.08 -23.18 -14.12
CA ALA A 294 16.87 -23.95 -13.17
C ALA A 294 16.39 -23.69 -11.73
N TYR A 295 16.11 -22.43 -11.40
CA TYR A 295 15.57 -22.05 -10.11
C TYR A 295 14.19 -22.68 -9.85
N GLY A 296 13.28 -22.62 -10.82
CA GLY A 296 11.97 -23.26 -10.71
C GLY A 296 12.06 -24.77 -10.53
N LEU A 297 12.99 -25.41 -11.25
CA LEU A 297 13.24 -26.85 -11.12
C LEU A 297 13.77 -27.22 -9.73
N VAL A 298 14.72 -26.45 -9.19
CA VAL A 298 15.23 -26.65 -7.81
C VAL A 298 14.10 -26.51 -6.79
N GLN A 299 13.20 -25.54 -6.96
CA GLN A 299 12.06 -25.37 -6.06
C GLN A 299 11.11 -26.57 -6.11
N ILE A 300 10.76 -27.05 -7.31
CA ILE A 300 9.91 -28.24 -7.48
C ILE A 300 10.57 -29.48 -6.84
N LEU A 301 11.88 -29.64 -6.99
CA LEU A 301 12.62 -30.76 -6.38
C LEU A 301 12.64 -30.69 -4.86
N ARG A 302 12.85 -29.49 -4.28
CA ARG A 302 12.79 -29.28 -2.82
C ARG A 302 11.42 -29.66 -2.25
N LEU A 303 10.35 -29.24 -2.92
CA LEU A 303 8.98 -29.55 -2.48
C LEU A 303 8.70 -31.05 -2.42
N ARG A 304 9.23 -31.83 -3.37
CA ARG A 304 9.11 -33.29 -3.36
C ARG A 304 9.85 -33.94 -2.21
N LEU A 305 11.00 -33.39 -1.80
CA LEU A 305 11.82 -33.94 -0.71
C LEU A 305 11.21 -33.70 0.67
N THR A 306 10.46 -32.60 0.86
CA THR A 306 9.79 -32.28 2.13
C THR A 306 8.48 -33.03 2.38
N GLN A 307 8.00 -33.79 1.39
CA GLN A 307 6.77 -34.60 1.48
C GLN A 307 7.03 -36.09 1.81
N VAL A 308 8.29 -36.48 1.99
CA VAL A 308 8.73 -37.83 2.40
C VAL A 308 9.17 -37.78 3.86
#